data_AF-A0A1J3JVG4-F1
#
_entry.id   AF-A0A1J3JVG4-F1
#
_cell.length_a   1.000
_cell.length_b   1.000
_cell.length_c   1.000
_cell.angle_alpha   90.00
_cell.angle_beta   90.00
_cell.angle_gamma   90.00
#
_symmetry.space_group_name_H-M   'P 1'
#
loop_
_entity.id
_entity.type
_entity.pdbx_description
1 polymer ?
#
loop_
_entity_poly.entity_id
_entity_poly.type
_entity_poly.pdbx_seq_one_letter_code
_entity_poly.pdbx_strand_id
1 'polypeptide(L)'
;IQTTLISFYSALARIREARKVFDEMPQRDAFTWTTMVSAYRKVLDMDSANSLANQMPEKDVATWNCLIDGYSKSGNVELAESLFN
;
A
#
# COMPACT_ATOMS: atom_id res chain seq x y z
N ILE A 1 6.94 9.70 13.45
CA ILE A 1 5.68 9.85 14.23
C ILE A 1 4.44 9.71 13.33
N GLN A 2 4.37 10.41 12.18
CA GLN A 2 3.23 10.29 11.26
C GLN A 2 3.08 8.88 10.65
N THR A 3 4.17 8.19 10.28
CA THR A 3 4.11 6.79 9.82
C THR A 3 3.56 5.83 10.88
N THR A 4 3.81 6.11 12.16
CA THR A 4 3.25 5.34 13.29
C THR A 4 1.74 5.52 13.39
N LEU A 5 1.21 6.71 13.11
CA LEU A 5 -0.23 6.97 13.04
C LEU A 5 -0.88 6.24 11.86
N ILE A 6 -0.23 6.20 10.70
CA ILE A 6 -0.68 5.40 9.55
C ILE A 6 -0.73 3.93 9.95
N SER A 7 0.32 3.37 10.54
CA SER A 7 0.34 1.99 11.01
C SER A 7 -0.76 1.68 12.03
N PHE A 8 -1.00 2.62 12.97
CA PHE A 8 -2.07 2.51 13.95
C PHE A 8 -3.47 2.47 13.29
N TYR A 9 -3.78 3.43 12.42
CA TYR A 9 -5.05 3.45 11.70
C TYR A 9 -5.21 2.25 10.76
N SER A 10 -4.11 1.78 10.15
CA SER A 10 -4.10 0.59 9.30
C SER A 10 -4.40 -0.69 10.07
N ALA A 11 -3.92 -0.81 11.32
CA ALA A 11 -4.24 -1.92 12.21
C ALA A 11 -5.71 -1.92 12.64
N LEU A 12 -6.36 -0.75 12.66
CA LEU A 12 -7.78 -0.58 12.96
C LEU A 12 -8.68 -0.62 11.71
N ALA A 13 -8.15 -1.01 10.55
CA ALA A 13 -8.84 -0.96 9.25
C ALA A 13 -9.44 0.42 8.88
N ARG A 14 -8.92 1.49 9.48
CA ARG A 14 -9.33 2.89 9.27
C ARG A 14 -8.53 3.52 8.14
N ILE A 15 -8.77 3.02 6.93
CA ILE A 15 -7.95 3.38 5.76
C ILE A 15 -8.10 4.85 5.35
N ARG A 16 -9.27 5.46 5.58
CA ARG A 16 -9.51 6.88 5.23
C ARG A 16 -8.69 7.82 6.11
N GLU A 17 -8.58 7.51 7.39
CA GLU A 17 -7.82 8.26 8.37
C GLU A 17 -6.32 8.08 8.15
N ALA A 18 -5.89 6.85 7.86
CA ALA A 18 -4.53 6.57 7.41
C ALA A 18 -4.18 7.37 6.14
N ARG A 19 -5.11 7.43 5.17
CA ARG A 19 -4.92 8.17 3.91
C ARG A 19 -4.81 9.67 4.12
N LYS A 20 -5.65 10.26 4.98
CA LYS A 20 -5.55 11.69 5.32
C LYS A 20 -4.19 12.03 5.91
N VAL A 21 -3.73 11.24 6.89
CA VAL A 21 -2.40 11.44 7.47
C VAL A 21 -1.32 11.34 6.40
N PHE A 22 -1.39 10.35 5.52
CA PHE A 22 -0.47 10.17 4.41
C PHE A 22 -0.46 11.35 3.43
N ASP A 23 -1.62 11.86 3.04
CA ASP A 23 -1.77 12.98 2.11
C ASP A 23 -1.25 14.31 2.71
N GLU A 24 -1.37 14.48 4.03
CA GLU A 24 -0.85 15.64 4.77
C GLU A 24 0.68 15.59 5.00
N MET A 25 1.36 14.46 4.72
CA MET A 25 2.82 14.37 4.89
C MET A 25 3.57 15.17 3.82
N PRO A 26 4.37 16.19 4.19
CA PRO A 26 5.12 16.99 3.23
C PRO A 26 6.34 16.25 2.65
N GLN A 27 6.82 15.22 3.36
CA GLN A 27 7.92 14.35 2.95
C GLN A 27 7.52 12.91 3.24
N ARG A 28 7.68 12.02 2.25
CA ARG A 28 7.31 10.61 2.33
C ARG A 28 8.52 9.78 1.94
N ASP A 29 8.97 8.93 2.84
CA ASP A 29 9.99 7.93 2.57
C ASP A 29 9.37 6.62 2.05
N ALA A 30 10.20 5.73 1.50
CA ALA A 30 9.75 4.43 0.98
C ALA A 30 8.92 3.66 2.02
N PHE A 31 9.32 3.70 3.29
CA PHE A 31 8.59 3.04 4.37
C PHE A 31 7.16 3.56 4.56
N THR A 32 6.95 4.88 4.46
CA THR A 32 5.63 5.51 4.56
C THR A 32 4.70 5.06 3.42
N TRP A 33 5.22 4.98 2.20
CA TRP A 33 4.49 4.46 1.05
C TRP A 33 4.14 2.98 1.21
N THR A 34 5.11 2.13 1.55
CA THR A 34 4.91 0.69 1.75
C THR A 34 3.89 0.40 2.86
N THR A 35 3.89 1.22 3.92
CA THR A 35 2.89 1.14 4.99
C THR A 35 1.48 1.39 4.47
N MET A 36 1.29 2.41 3.64
CA MET A 36 -0.03 2.76 3.10
C MET A 36 -0.52 1.76 2.04
N VAL A 37 0.38 1.25 1.19
CA VAL A 37 0.07 0.15 0.25
C VAL A 37 -0.38 -1.11 1.02
N SER A 38 0.34 -1.45 2.09
CA SER A 38 -0.02 -2.57 2.96
C SER A 38 -1.36 -2.37 3.67
N ALA A 39 -1.70 -1.12 3.98
CA ALA A 39 -2.99 -0.78 4.58
C ALA A 39 -4.16 -1.03 3.61
N TYR A 40 -4.03 -0.62 2.35
CA TYR A 40 -5.03 -0.89 1.31
C TYR A 40 -5.18 -2.38 1.04
N ARG A 41 -4.06 -3.11 1.00
CA ARG A 41 -4.07 -4.57 0.90
C ARG A 41 -4.89 -5.24 2.00
N LYS A 42 -4.76 -4.79 3.25
CA LYS A 42 -5.50 -5.37 4.40
C LYS A 42 -7.01 -5.23 4.28
N VAL A 43 -7.49 -4.20 3.58
CA VAL A 43 -8.92 -3.99 3.31
C VAL A 43 -9.35 -4.52 1.94
N LEU A 44 -8.49 -5.29 1.26
CA LEU A 44 -8.70 -5.89 -0.07
C LEU A 44 -8.96 -4.87 -1.18
N ASP A 45 -8.59 -3.61 -0.98
CA ASP A 45 -8.66 -2.55 -2.00
C ASP A 45 -7.35 -2.52 -2.81
N MET A 46 -7.20 -3.52 -3.69
CA MET A 46 -5.99 -3.70 -4.48
C MET A 46 -5.82 -2.62 -5.57
N ASP A 47 -6.93 -2.04 -6.06
CA ASP A 47 -6.90 -0.96 -7.04
C ASP A 47 -6.23 0.29 -6.46
N SER A 48 -6.63 0.68 -5.24
CA SER A 48 -6.00 1.78 -4.53
C SER A 48 -4.56 1.46 -4.14
N ALA A 49 -4.28 0.22 -3.72
CA ALA A 49 -2.91 -0.22 -3.40
C ALA A 49 -1.97 -0.07 -4.60
N ASN A 50 -2.41 -0.48 -5.78
CA ASN A 50 -1.63 -0.42 -7.02
C ASN A 50 -1.47 1.01 -7.54
N SER A 51 -2.55 1.79 -7.53
CA SER A 51 -2.51 3.21 -7.89
C SER A 51 -1.50 3.97 -7.03
N LEU A 52 -1.46 3.67 -5.72
CA LEU A 52 -0.52 4.29 -4.81
C LEU A 52 0.92 3.81 -5.04
N ALA A 53 1.13 2.50 -5.24
CA ALA A 53 2.44 1.96 -5.57
C ALA A 53 2.99 2.56 -6.89
N ASN A 54 2.13 2.86 -7.85
CA ASN A 54 2.52 3.52 -9.11
C ASN A 54 2.96 4.98 -8.95
N GLN A 55 2.56 5.63 -7.87
CA GLN A 55 3.01 6.98 -7.52
C GLN A 55 4.31 6.98 -6.70
N MET A 56 4.79 5.81 -6.25
CA MET A 56 6.06 5.71 -5.53
C MET A 56 7.24 6.09 -6.45
N PRO A 57 8.09 7.05 -6.04
CA PRO A 57 9.27 7.44 -6.81
C PRO A 57 10.25 6.27 -7.01
N GLU A 58 10.42 5.45 -5.97
CA GLU A 58 11.20 4.22 -5.99
C GLU A 58 10.35 3.10 -5.39
N LYS A 59 10.06 2.08 -6.20
CA LYS A 59 9.43 0.84 -5.70
C LYS A 59 10.53 -0.10 -5.23
N ASP A 60 10.50 -0.47 -3.96
CA ASP A 60 11.37 -1.50 -3.40
C ASP A 60 10.76 -2.91 -3.54
N VAL A 61 11.58 -3.93 -3.30
CA VAL A 61 11.16 -5.34 -3.35
C VAL A 61 9.99 -5.62 -2.39
N ALA A 62 9.95 -4.92 -1.26
CA ALA A 62 8.86 -5.06 -0.29
C ALA A 62 7.51 -4.60 -0.86
N THR A 63 7.49 -3.52 -1.65
CA THR A 63 6.29 -3.03 -2.33
C THR A 63 5.74 -4.05 -3.33
N TRP A 64 6.60 -4.61 -4.17
CA TRP A 64 6.21 -5.64 -5.16
C TRP A 64 5.69 -6.91 -4.49
N ASN A 65 6.38 -7.39 -3.45
CA ASN A 65 5.93 -8.55 -2.67
C ASN A 65 4.55 -8.32 -2.05
N CYS A 66 4.28 -7.09 -1.57
CA CYS A 66 3.00 -6.75 -0.97
C CYS A 66 1.87 -6.73 -2.01
N LEU A 67 2.13 -6.23 -3.23
CA LEU A 67 1.17 -6.26 -4.33
C LEU A 67 0.87 -7.70 -4.80
N ILE A 68 1.90 -8.52 -5.00
CA ILE A 68 1.75 -9.92 -5.43
C ILE A 68 0.94 -10.71 -4.37
N ASP A 69 1.32 -10.62 -3.09
CA ASP A 69 0.60 -11.28 -1.97
C ASP A 69 -0.81 -10.70 -1.76
N GLY A 70 -1.09 -9.49 -2.24
CA GLY A 70 -2.43 -8.93 -2.31
C GLY A 70 -3.26 -9.52 -3.44
N TYR A 71 -2.71 -9.53 -4.66
CA TYR A 71 -3.40 -10.05 -5.85
C TYR A 71 -3.67 -11.54 -5.76
N SER A 72 -2.70 -12.34 -5.31
CA SER A 72 -2.88 -13.79 -5.08
C SER A 72 -4.01 -14.08 -4.09
N LYS A 73 -4.20 -13.25 -3.05
CA LYS A 73 -5.28 -13.43 -2.05
C LYS A 73 -6.64 -12.91 -2.52
N SER A 74 -6.66 -11.92 -3.41
CA SER A 74 -7.90 -11.42 -4.02
C SER A 74 -8.44 -12.32 -5.13
N GLY A 75 -7.73 -13.40 -5.50
CA GLY A 75 -8.10 -14.29 -6.61
C GLY A 75 -7.82 -13.70 -7.99
N ASN A 76 -7.24 -12.50 -8.06
CA ASN A 76 -6.90 -11.79 -9.29
C ASN A 76 -5.50 -12.21 -9.78
N VAL A 77 -5.37 -13.48 -10.18
CA VAL A 77 -4.10 -14.10 -10.57
C VAL A 77 -3.48 -13.43 -11.82
N GLU A 78 -4.29 -12.97 -12.77
CA GLU A 78 -3.82 -12.27 -13.97
C GLU A 78 -3.03 -10.99 -13.66
N LEU A 79 -3.49 -10.21 -12.67
CA LEU A 79 -2.78 -9.01 -12.24
C LEU A 79 -1.48 -9.36 -11.50
N ALA A 80 -1.45 -10.47 -10.74
CA ALA A 80 -0.21 -10.95 -10.13
C ALA A 80 0.84 -11.36 -11.18
N GLU A 81 0.43 -12.04 -12.25
CA GLU A 81 1.31 -12.43 -13.35
C GLU A 81 1.84 -11.23 -14.14
N SER A 82 1.01 -10.19 -14.34
CA SER A 82 1.43 -8.96 -15.03
C SER A 82 2.52 -8.16 -14.32
N LEU A 83 2.73 -8.37 -13.02
CA LEU A 83 3.78 -7.69 -12.25
C LEU A 83 5.17 -8.37 -12.39
N PHE A 84 5.24 -9.59 -12.93
CA PHE A 84 6.49 -10.34 -13.10
C PHE A 84 7.15 -10.16 -14.48
N ASN A 85 6.42 -9.60 -15.44
CA ASN A 85 6.83 -9.47 -16.85
C ASN A 85 7.37 -8.07 -17.15
#